data_AF-A0A5N6LCN5-F1
#
_entry.id   AF-A0A5N6LCN5-F1
#
_cell.length_a   1.000
_cell.length_b   1.000
_cell.length_c   1.000
_cell.angle_alpha   90.00
_cell.angle_beta   90.00
_cell.angle_gamma   90.00
#
_symmetry.space_group_name_H-M   'P 1'
#
loop_
_entity.id
_entity.type
_entity.pdbx_description
1 polymer ?
#
loop_
_entity_poly.entity_id
_entity_poly.type
_entity_poly.pdbx_seq_one_letter_code
_entity_poly.pdbx_strand_id
1 'polypeptide(L)'
;MFKQLIDQVQELVDLHGFPPPPPPIPTVPPSPAAIASPLQLHDDRWCFLNLEINLLENNCDNIIMKAKKSRRTQKNQKRTEISGSNDIVMEEIWKYFPEELYETVIARLPIATFFRFRSVCKNWNSLLNSNTFTLQCAQFVPPQPWFYIITHEKVNAGAMYDPASTKWRYLFIPKMPTETVIWPVASAGGLLCFHGNGYRRFFVCNPLTNSFKELPARSARLGFRVSVGMILNKKSDNGGYQIMLFVSNGEYEVYDSISNRWTCVGRLPGSVVPNFGLKTVAANGLMYFFRTNPPGIVSFDMESRVWKEYLVPAPPYSRDHTLVECGGRIMMVGLVTKNTANCVSVWELQKMTLLWKEVDRMPNVMSLEFYGKHVKLFCLGDSGLIMLSLESGMMIRLVTYDVLKKEWLKVPDCVPPRRPKLLRLARGTAFYPSLTAMA
;
A
#
# COMPACT_ATOMS: atom_id res chain seq x y z
N MET A 1 -3.57 -28.97 11.76
CA MET A 1 -3.32 -27.92 10.73
C MET A 1 -4.50 -27.79 9.79
N PHE A 2 -4.96 -28.92 9.23
CA PHE A 2 -6.00 -29.00 8.20
C PHE A 2 -7.41 -28.56 8.55
N LYS A 3 -7.97 -29.08 9.66
CA LYS A 3 -9.33 -28.74 10.09
C LYS A 3 -9.50 -27.23 10.33
N GLN A 4 -8.45 -26.58 10.83
CA GLN A 4 -8.41 -25.12 11.05
C GLN A 4 -8.30 -24.30 9.74
N LEU A 5 -7.69 -24.85 8.69
CA LEU A 5 -7.66 -24.19 7.37
C LEU A 5 -9.03 -24.25 6.71
N ILE A 6 -9.73 -25.38 6.83
CA ILE A 6 -11.08 -25.58 6.28
C ILE A 6 -12.05 -24.58 6.90
N ASP A 7 -12.06 -24.45 8.23
CA ASP A 7 -12.91 -23.47 8.92
C ASP A 7 -12.62 -22.03 8.47
N GLN A 8 -11.34 -21.69 8.25
CA GLN A 8 -10.92 -20.35 7.83
C GLN A 8 -11.15 -20.06 6.33
N VAL A 9 -10.96 -21.05 5.46
CA VAL A 9 -11.21 -20.92 4.01
C VAL A 9 -12.71 -20.88 3.74
N GLN A 10 -13.52 -21.67 4.44
CA GLN A 10 -14.97 -21.63 4.32
C GLN A 10 -15.51 -20.25 4.76
N GLU A 11 -15.01 -19.72 5.89
CA GLU A 11 -15.36 -18.37 6.36
C GLU A 11 -14.91 -17.27 5.35
N LEU A 12 -13.79 -17.46 4.64
CA LEU A 12 -13.30 -16.54 3.60
C LEU A 12 -14.08 -16.64 2.28
N VAL A 13 -14.49 -17.84 1.87
CA VAL A 13 -15.30 -18.09 0.67
C VAL A 13 -16.69 -17.48 0.82
N ASP A 14 -17.28 -17.61 2.02
CA ASP A 14 -18.58 -17.01 2.35
C ASP A 14 -18.54 -15.47 2.39
N LEU A 15 -17.35 -14.87 2.59
CA LEU A 15 -17.14 -13.42 2.64
C LEU A 15 -16.73 -12.78 1.30
N HIS A 16 -16.10 -13.52 0.38
CA HIS A 16 -15.39 -12.92 -0.75
C HIS A 16 -15.71 -13.46 -2.14
N GLY A 17 -16.32 -14.66 -2.28
CA GLY A 17 -16.59 -15.27 -3.60
C GLY A 17 -15.32 -15.54 -4.44
N PHE A 18 -15.41 -16.44 -5.43
CA PHE A 18 -14.29 -16.73 -6.33
C PHE A 18 -14.25 -15.76 -7.53
N PRO A 19 -13.10 -15.12 -7.84
CA PRO A 19 -12.90 -14.50 -9.14
C PRO A 19 -12.64 -15.57 -10.22
N PRO A 20 -13.02 -15.32 -11.49
CA PRO A 20 -12.78 -16.26 -12.59
C PRO A 20 -11.27 -16.41 -12.88
N PRO A 21 -10.83 -17.58 -13.36
CA PRO A 21 -9.42 -17.84 -13.63
C PRO A 21 -8.88 -16.98 -14.80
N PRO A 22 -7.62 -16.53 -14.74
CA PRO A 22 -6.98 -15.82 -15.85
C PRO A 22 -6.66 -16.77 -17.03
N PRO A 23 -6.58 -16.24 -18.27
CA PRO A 23 -6.25 -17.02 -19.45
C PRO A 23 -4.78 -17.51 -19.42
N PRO A 24 -4.47 -18.66 -20.04
CA PRO A 24 -3.14 -19.27 -20.01
C PRO A 24 -2.11 -18.46 -20.81
N ILE A 25 -0.90 -18.30 -20.24
CA ILE A 25 0.26 -17.64 -20.86
C ILE A 25 1.19 -18.72 -21.49
N PRO A 26 1.78 -18.50 -22.67
CA PRO A 26 2.68 -19.47 -23.30
C PRO A 26 4.00 -19.65 -22.51
N THR A 27 4.43 -20.90 -22.35
CA THR A 27 5.62 -21.30 -21.61
C THR A 27 6.89 -21.25 -22.48
N VAL A 28 7.97 -20.68 -21.93
CA VAL A 28 9.36 -20.85 -22.42
C VAL A 28 10.14 -21.53 -21.29
N PRO A 29 10.96 -22.56 -21.55
CA PRO A 29 11.58 -23.36 -20.50
C PRO A 29 12.76 -22.63 -19.81
N PRO A 30 12.98 -22.83 -18.49
CA PRO A 30 14.12 -22.26 -17.78
C PRO A 30 15.39 -23.10 -17.96
N SER A 31 16.55 -22.44 -17.95
CA SER A 31 17.88 -23.07 -17.82
C SER A 31 18.30 -23.17 -16.34
N PRO A 32 19.24 -24.07 -15.98
CA PRO A 32 19.37 -24.60 -14.62
C PRO A 32 20.07 -23.65 -13.64
N ALA A 33 19.51 -23.52 -12.43
CA ALA A 33 20.04 -22.76 -11.31
C ALA A 33 21.12 -23.53 -10.55
N ALA A 34 22.18 -22.83 -10.12
CA ALA A 34 23.18 -23.32 -9.18
C ALA A 34 22.80 -22.97 -7.74
N ILE A 35 22.98 -23.94 -6.85
CA ILE A 35 22.61 -23.91 -5.43
C ILE A 35 23.59 -23.02 -4.65
N ALA A 36 23.07 -22.09 -3.85
CA ALA A 36 23.85 -21.35 -2.85
C ALA A 36 23.20 -21.47 -1.46
N SER A 37 24.05 -21.67 -0.46
CA SER A 37 23.74 -22.08 0.91
C SER A 37 23.12 -20.98 1.79
N PRO A 38 22.38 -21.31 2.88
CA PRO A 38 21.65 -20.34 3.68
C PRO A 38 22.51 -19.69 4.77
N LEU A 39 22.40 -18.37 4.91
CA LEU A 39 22.86 -17.63 6.08
C LEU A 39 21.77 -17.62 7.16
N GLN A 40 22.17 -17.94 8.39
CA GLN A 40 21.31 -18.03 9.57
C GLN A 40 20.79 -16.66 10.01
N LEU A 41 19.49 -16.55 10.27
CA LEU A 41 18.87 -15.39 10.92
C LEU A 41 18.31 -15.81 12.29
N HIS A 42 18.65 -15.00 13.29
CA HIS A 42 18.29 -15.19 14.69
C HIS A 42 16.81 -14.90 14.98
N ASP A 43 16.30 -15.66 15.96
CA ASP A 43 14.93 -15.69 16.47
C ASP A 43 14.62 -14.46 17.35
N ASP A 44 13.79 -13.54 16.85
CA ASP A 44 13.23 -12.43 17.62
C ASP A 44 11.70 -12.59 17.77
N ARG A 45 11.28 -12.74 19.03
CA ARG A 45 9.92 -13.05 19.47
C ARG A 45 8.92 -11.93 19.15
N TRP A 46 7.74 -12.35 18.70
CA TRP A 46 6.58 -11.51 18.42
C TRP A 46 5.79 -11.24 19.70
N CYS A 47 5.62 -9.96 20.07
CA CYS A 47 4.65 -9.56 21.10
C CYS A 47 3.39 -8.99 20.42
N PHE A 48 2.32 -9.79 20.43
CA PHE A 48 0.96 -9.24 20.35
C PHE A 48 0.63 -8.67 21.72
N LEU A 49 0.60 -7.34 21.85
CA LEU A 49 -0.07 -6.71 22.99
C LEU A 49 -1.58 -6.89 22.80
N ASN A 50 -2.13 -7.96 23.36
CA ASN A 50 -3.46 -7.90 23.96
C ASN A 50 -3.40 -6.77 24.99
N LEU A 51 -4.14 -5.69 24.75
CA LEU A 51 -4.30 -4.67 25.79
C LEU A 51 -5.19 -5.21 26.90
N GLU A 52 -4.58 -5.91 27.84
CA GLU A 52 -4.91 -5.78 29.25
C GLU A 52 -3.70 -5.09 29.89
N ILE A 53 -3.86 -3.81 30.25
CA ILE A 53 -2.86 -3.08 31.05
C ILE A 53 -3.52 -2.79 32.39
N ASN A 54 -3.08 -3.52 33.42
CA ASN A 54 -3.03 -2.99 34.77
C ASN A 54 -1.69 -2.28 34.96
N LEU A 55 -1.71 -1.17 35.70
CA LEU A 55 -0.79 -0.75 36.80
C LEU A 55 -1.13 0.73 37.12
N LEU A 56 -1.86 0.97 38.21
CA LEU A 56 -1.42 1.48 39.53
C LEU A 56 -1.26 3.03 39.52
N GLU A 57 -1.96 3.83 40.32
CA GLU A 57 -2.22 3.74 41.77
C GLU A 57 -3.50 4.48 42.26
N ASN A 58 -4.03 3.95 43.38
CA ASN A 58 -4.76 4.59 44.48
C ASN A 58 -6.19 5.13 44.27
N ASN A 59 -7.18 4.27 44.54
CA ASN A 59 -7.93 4.34 45.80
C ASN A 59 -8.76 3.07 46.02
N CYS A 60 -8.64 2.53 47.24
CA CYS A 60 -9.43 1.42 47.75
C CYS A 60 -10.93 1.76 47.71
N ASP A 61 -11.75 0.79 47.30
CA ASP A 61 -12.87 0.34 48.12
C ASP A 61 -13.39 -1.03 47.69
N ASN A 62 -13.59 -1.88 48.70
CA ASN A 62 -14.06 -3.26 48.60
C ASN A 62 -15.49 -3.36 48.10
N ILE A 63 -15.78 -4.13 47.05
CA ILE A 63 -17.07 -4.81 46.89
C ILE A 63 -16.87 -6.21 46.32
N ILE A 64 -17.01 -7.20 47.21
CA ILE A 64 -17.22 -8.62 46.89
C ILE A 64 -18.60 -8.78 46.25
N MET A 65 -18.70 -9.34 45.04
CA MET A 65 -19.99 -9.81 44.48
C MET A 65 -19.84 -11.14 43.72
N LYS A 66 -20.12 -12.20 44.48
CA LYS A 66 -20.66 -13.54 44.17
C LYS A 66 -21.06 -13.85 42.71
N ALA A 67 -20.62 -15.03 42.27
CA ALA A 67 -21.15 -15.77 41.13
C ALA A 67 -22.67 -16.00 41.23
N LYS A 68 -23.41 -15.62 40.18
CA LYS A 68 -24.81 -16.03 39.97
C LYS A 68 -24.88 -17.05 38.82
N LYS A 69 -25.20 -18.30 39.19
CA LYS A 69 -25.71 -19.33 38.28
C LYS A 69 -27.01 -18.82 37.64
N SER A 70 -27.08 -18.82 36.31
CA SER A 70 -28.34 -18.64 35.58
C SER A 70 -28.73 -19.95 34.90
N ARG A 71 -29.88 -20.49 35.30
CA ARG A 71 -30.54 -21.66 34.70
C ARG A 71 -31.05 -21.28 33.31
N ARG A 72 -30.72 -22.08 32.29
CA ARG A 72 -31.43 -22.07 31.00
C ARG A 72 -32.03 -23.45 30.72
N THR A 73 -33.33 -23.41 30.54
CA THR A 73 -34.29 -24.47 30.27
C THR A 73 -34.02 -25.13 28.91
N GLN A 74 -34.03 -26.47 28.88
CA GLN A 74 -34.01 -27.28 27.67
C GLN A 74 -35.30 -27.03 26.86
N LYS A 75 -35.15 -26.67 25.59
CA LYS A 75 -36.20 -26.79 24.58
C LYS A 75 -35.62 -27.57 23.41
N ASN A 76 -35.98 -28.84 23.31
CA ASN A 76 -35.64 -29.72 22.20
C ASN A 76 -36.27 -29.19 20.91
N GLN A 77 -35.44 -28.86 19.92
CA GLN A 77 -35.83 -28.82 18.52
C GLN A 77 -34.81 -29.62 17.73
N LYS A 78 -35.29 -30.76 17.19
CA LYS A 78 -34.59 -31.64 16.25
C LYS A 78 -34.02 -30.81 15.10
N ARG A 79 -32.69 -30.73 15.01
CA ARG A 79 -31.99 -30.41 13.76
C ARG A 79 -31.67 -31.74 13.07
N THR A 80 -32.29 -31.94 11.92
CA THR A 80 -32.00 -33.03 10.99
C THR A 80 -30.54 -32.93 10.57
N GLU A 81 -29.76 -33.96 10.86
CA GLU A 81 -28.37 -34.13 10.46
C GLU A 81 -28.27 -34.38 8.95
N ILE A 82 -27.66 -33.46 8.20
CA ILE A 82 -27.15 -33.69 6.84
C ILE A 82 -25.63 -33.34 6.80
N SER A 83 -24.93 -33.46 7.93
CA SER A 83 -23.53 -33.04 8.06
C SER A 83 -22.50 -34.12 7.68
N GLY A 84 -22.89 -35.40 7.67
CA GLY A 84 -21.90 -36.49 7.59
C GLY A 84 -21.27 -36.73 6.22
N SER A 85 -21.94 -36.35 5.12
CA SER A 85 -21.49 -36.68 3.75
C SER A 85 -20.34 -35.81 3.27
N ASN A 86 -20.37 -34.51 3.54
CA ASN A 86 -19.37 -33.58 3.02
C ASN A 86 -18.06 -33.64 3.81
N ASP A 87 -18.14 -33.90 5.12
CA ASP A 87 -16.96 -34.00 5.98
C ASP A 87 -16.07 -35.20 5.60
N ILE A 88 -16.67 -36.36 5.29
CA ILE A 88 -15.95 -37.58 4.89
C ILE A 88 -15.27 -37.39 3.52
N VAL A 89 -15.97 -36.80 2.56
CA VAL A 89 -15.42 -36.53 1.21
C VAL A 89 -14.29 -35.50 1.27
N MET A 90 -14.40 -34.47 2.12
CA MET A 90 -13.30 -33.53 2.34
C MET A 90 -12.09 -34.21 2.97
N GLU A 91 -12.29 -35.03 4.00
CA GLU A 91 -11.20 -35.69 4.71
C GLU A 91 -10.38 -36.62 3.79
N GLU A 92 -11.04 -37.30 2.84
CA GLU A 92 -10.36 -38.10 1.81
C GLU A 92 -9.61 -37.25 0.78
N ILE A 93 -10.21 -36.20 0.22
CA ILE A 93 -9.56 -35.33 -0.77
C ILE A 93 -8.24 -34.76 -0.23
N TRP A 94 -8.25 -34.35 1.05
CA TRP A 94 -7.11 -33.73 1.69
C TRP A 94 -6.05 -34.72 2.18
N LYS A 95 -6.43 -35.96 2.50
CA LYS A 95 -5.49 -37.05 2.81
C LYS A 95 -4.56 -37.36 1.63
N TYR A 96 -5.04 -37.18 0.40
CA TYR A 96 -4.27 -37.37 -0.83
C TYR A 96 -3.75 -36.07 -1.43
N PHE A 97 -3.97 -34.91 -0.78
CA PHE A 97 -3.48 -33.65 -1.31
C PHE A 97 -1.95 -33.58 -1.15
N PRO A 98 -1.20 -33.37 -2.24
CA PRO A 98 0.26 -33.39 -2.20
C PRO A 98 0.81 -32.34 -1.24
N GLU A 99 1.75 -32.75 -0.37
CA GLU A 99 2.39 -31.85 0.60
C GLU A 99 3.05 -30.63 -0.04
N GLU A 100 3.60 -30.83 -1.23
CA GLU A 100 4.28 -29.83 -2.05
C GLU A 100 3.33 -28.71 -2.53
N LEU A 101 2.02 -28.98 -2.61
CA LEU A 101 1.04 -28.01 -3.06
C LEU A 101 0.49 -27.14 -1.91
N TYR A 102 0.77 -27.46 -0.65
CA TYR A 102 0.24 -26.67 0.49
C TYR A 102 0.74 -25.24 0.45
N GLU A 103 2.05 -25.06 0.40
CA GLU A 103 2.66 -23.73 0.36
C GLU A 103 2.21 -22.96 -0.87
N THR A 104 2.05 -23.66 -1.98
CA THR A 104 1.60 -23.16 -3.28
C THR A 104 0.16 -22.62 -3.20
N VAL A 105 -0.77 -23.35 -2.57
CA VAL A 105 -2.15 -22.89 -2.36
C VAL A 105 -2.18 -21.76 -1.34
N ILE A 106 -1.46 -21.91 -0.23
CA ILE A 106 -1.43 -20.94 0.85
C ILE A 106 -0.88 -19.60 0.36
N ALA A 107 0.19 -19.61 -0.46
CA ALA A 107 0.80 -18.40 -1.02
C ALA A 107 -0.15 -17.57 -1.89
N ARG A 108 -1.22 -18.18 -2.42
CA ARG A 108 -2.26 -17.51 -3.23
C ARG A 108 -3.43 -16.97 -2.41
N LEU A 109 -3.47 -17.24 -1.10
CA LEU A 109 -4.49 -16.67 -0.24
C LEU A 109 -4.29 -15.16 -0.09
N PRO A 110 -5.35 -14.39 0.20
CA PRO A 110 -5.22 -12.97 0.48
C PRO A 110 -4.20 -12.72 1.60
N ILE A 111 -3.38 -11.67 1.47
CA ILE A 111 -2.34 -11.33 2.44
C ILE A 111 -2.89 -11.16 3.85
N ALA A 112 -4.13 -10.68 3.93
CA ALA A 112 -4.95 -10.61 5.14
C ALA A 112 -4.94 -11.90 5.99
N THR A 113 -4.95 -13.05 5.33
CA THR A 113 -5.06 -14.37 5.95
C THR A 113 -3.77 -14.75 6.67
N PHE A 114 -2.62 -14.32 6.16
CA PHE A 114 -1.32 -14.59 6.78
C PHE A 114 -1.19 -13.98 8.18
N PHE A 115 -1.87 -12.86 8.45
CA PHE A 115 -1.90 -12.29 9.80
C PHE A 115 -2.59 -13.21 10.81
N ARG A 116 -3.62 -13.95 10.38
CA ARG A 116 -4.32 -14.91 11.25
C ARG A 116 -3.49 -16.15 11.48
N PHE A 117 -2.76 -16.62 10.48
CA PHE A 117 -1.89 -17.82 10.58
C PHE A 117 -0.86 -17.73 11.69
N ARG A 118 -0.35 -16.53 11.98
CA ARG A 118 0.54 -16.28 13.13
C ARG A 118 -0.07 -16.71 14.48
N SER A 119 -1.39 -16.71 14.58
CA SER A 119 -2.14 -17.02 15.81
C SER A 119 -2.77 -18.41 15.82
N VAL A 120 -2.77 -19.15 14.69
CA VAL A 120 -3.44 -20.46 14.60
C VAL A 120 -2.63 -21.55 15.30
N CYS A 121 -1.38 -21.77 14.88
CA CYS A 121 -0.46 -22.69 15.56
C CYS A 121 1.00 -22.38 15.21
N LYS A 122 1.95 -22.98 15.95
CA LYS A 122 3.40 -22.78 15.74
C LYS A 122 3.85 -23.09 14.32
N ASN A 123 3.28 -24.15 13.72
CA ASN A 123 3.67 -24.58 12.38
C ASN A 123 3.16 -23.60 11.30
N TRP A 124 1.94 -23.08 11.42
CA TRP A 124 1.44 -22.00 10.57
C TRP A 124 2.28 -20.72 10.69
N ASN A 125 2.72 -20.38 11.91
CA ASN A 125 3.57 -19.22 12.12
C ASN A 125 4.99 -19.43 11.55
N SER A 126 5.57 -20.64 11.65
CA SER A 126 6.89 -20.93 11.07
C SER A 126 6.86 -20.98 9.55
N LEU A 127 5.77 -21.46 8.94
CA LEU A 127 5.57 -21.50 7.49
C LEU A 127 5.81 -20.12 6.85
N LEU A 128 5.31 -19.05 7.48
CA LEU A 128 5.43 -17.69 6.95
C LEU A 128 6.89 -17.19 6.86
N ASN A 129 7.82 -17.85 7.53
CA ASN A 129 9.25 -17.54 7.49
C ASN A 129 10.04 -18.60 6.71
N SER A 130 9.38 -19.58 6.10
CA SER A 130 10.04 -20.61 5.29
C SER A 130 10.55 -20.04 3.98
N ASN A 131 11.73 -20.50 3.52
CA ASN A 131 12.30 -20.10 2.24
C ASN A 131 11.45 -20.61 1.06
N THR A 132 10.94 -21.84 1.14
CA THR A 132 10.08 -22.42 0.11
C THR A 132 8.78 -21.64 -0.04
N PHE A 133 8.16 -21.27 1.09
CA PHE A 133 6.96 -20.45 1.11
C PHE A 133 7.21 -19.05 0.54
N THR A 134 8.34 -18.44 0.93
CA THR A 134 8.79 -17.15 0.40
C THR A 134 8.92 -17.19 -1.12
N LEU A 135 9.52 -18.25 -1.68
CA LEU A 135 9.63 -18.44 -3.13
C LEU A 135 8.26 -18.57 -3.82
N GLN A 136 7.31 -19.26 -3.20
CA GLN A 136 5.93 -19.35 -3.71
C GLN A 136 5.23 -17.99 -3.68
N CYS A 137 5.37 -17.22 -2.60
CA CYS A 137 4.82 -15.87 -2.51
C CYS A 137 5.45 -14.90 -3.52
N ALA A 138 6.74 -15.03 -3.82
CA ALA A 138 7.43 -14.17 -4.79
C ALA A 138 6.89 -14.34 -6.22
N GLN A 139 6.31 -15.50 -6.54
CA GLN A 139 5.69 -15.76 -7.85
C GLN A 139 4.32 -15.08 -8.00
N PHE A 140 3.73 -14.59 -6.90
CA PHE A 140 2.41 -13.99 -6.91
C PHE A 140 2.48 -12.51 -6.55
N VAL A 141 2.16 -11.67 -7.51
CA VAL A 141 1.94 -10.24 -7.26
C VAL A 141 0.45 -10.03 -7.04
N PRO A 142 0.03 -9.41 -5.92
CA PRO A 142 -1.37 -9.08 -5.72
C PRO A 142 -1.94 -8.28 -6.89
N PRO A 143 -3.19 -8.52 -7.32
CA PRO A 143 -3.74 -7.88 -8.50
C PRO A 143 -3.95 -6.37 -8.33
N GLN A 144 -4.09 -5.90 -7.10
CA GLN A 144 -4.35 -4.50 -6.77
C GLN A 144 -3.41 -4.01 -5.67
N PRO A 145 -2.97 -2.75 -5.72
CA PRO A 145 -2.21 -2.15 -4.64
C PRO A 145 -3.10 -1.89 -3.42
N TRP A 146 -2.46 -1.83 -2.25
CA TRP A 146 -3.06 -1.29 -1.03
C TRP A 146 -2.68 0.18 -0.87
N PHE A 147 -3.41 0.90 -0.02
CA PHE A 147 -3.11 2.30 0.27
C PHE A 147 -2.67 2.46 1.71
N TYR A 148 -1.45 2.92 1.95
CA TYR A 148 -0.98 3.32 3.27
C TYR A 148 -1.21 4.82 3.46
N ILE A 149 -1.96 5.19 4.50
CA ILE A 149 -2.26 6.58 4.83
C ILE A 149 -1.86 6.92 6.25
N ILE A 150 -1.37 8.15 6.45
CA ILE A 150 -1.22 8.79 7.74
C ILE A 150 -2.27 9.88 7.84
N THR A 151 -2.81 10.03 9.04
CA THR A 151 -3.88 10.97 9.32
C THR A 151 -3.36 12.06 10.24
N HIS A 152 -3.97 13.25 10.15
CA HIS A 152 -3.51 14.42 10.92
C HIS A 152 -3.49 14.19 12.44
N GLU A 153 -4.25 13.20 12.92
CA GLU A 153 -4.46 12.92 14.34
C GLU A 153 -3.48 11.87 14.89
N LYS A 154 -2.84 11.09 14.03
CA LYS A 154 -1.94 9.99 14.42
C LYS A 154 -0.72 9.97 13.52
N VAL A 155 0.22 10.83 13.85
CA VAL A 155 1.34 11.15 12.95
C VAL A 155 2.33 9.98 12.76
N ASN A 156 2.31 8.97 13.64
CA ASN A 156 3.20 7.80 13.59
C ASN A 156 2.45 6.46 13.59
N ALA A 157 1.15 6.47 13.29
CA ALA A 157 0.36 5.24 13.15
C ALA A 157 -0.53 5.33 11.90
N GLY A 158 -0.08 4.69 10.83
CA GLY A 158 -0.82 4.66 9.57
C GLY A 158 -1.94 3.62 9.54
N ALA A 159 -2.87 3.83 8.62
CA ALA A 159 -3.92 2.87 8.27
C ALA A 159 -3.65 2.37 6.85
N MET A 160 -3.90 1.09 6.60
CA MET A 160 -3.85 0.50 5.28
C MET A 160 -5.25 0.14 4.80
N TYR A 161 -5.59 0.57 3.61
CA TYR A 161 -6.82 0.15 2.95
C TYR A 161 -6.52 -1.00 2.00
N ASP A 162 -7.27 -2.09 2.17
CA ASP A 162 -7.28 -3.24 1.29
C ASP A 162 -8.51 -3.16 0.37
N PRO A 163 -8.35 -2.79 -0.91
CA PRO A 163 -9.47 -2.59 -1.83
C PRO A 163 -10.26 -3.87 -2.10
N ALA A 164 -9.59 -5.03 -2.14
CA ALA A 164 -10.23 -6.30 -2.44
C ALA A 164 -11.21 -6.73 -1.33
N SER A 165 -10.86 -6.47 -0.07
CA SER A 165 -11.75 -6.75 1.07
C SER A 165 -12.57 -5.55 1.53
N THR A 166 -12.36 -4.37 0.94
CA THR A 166 -12.96 -3.07 1.33
C THR A 166 -12.74 -2.72 2.81
N LYS A 167 -11.64 -3.18 3.42
CA LYS A 167 -11.39 -3.03 4.86
C LYS A 167 -10.14 -2.21 5.17
N TRP A 168 -10.25 -1.41 6.22
CA TRP A 168 -9.11 -0.75 6.85
C TRP A 168 -8.39 -1.71 7.80
N ARG A 169 -7.07 -1.66 7.77
CA ARG A 169 -6.16 -2.42 8.64
C ARG A 169 -5.23 -1.44 9.34
N TYR A 170 -5.03 -1.64 10.64
CA TYR A 170 -4.14 -0.82 11.45
C TYR A 170 -2.98 -1.70 11.89
N LEU A 171 -1.81 -1.52 11.29
CA LEU A 171 -0.58 -2.19 11.74
C LEU A 171 0.30 -1.19 12.47
N PHE A 172 0.77 -1.61 13.63
CA PHE A 172 1.81 -0.91 14.36
C PHE A 172 3.15 -1.35 13.81
N ILE A 173 4.02 -0.40 13.46
CA ILE A 173 5.39 -0.67 13.01
C ILE A 173 6.30 -0.35 14.20
N PRO A 174 6.75 -1.35 14.99
CA PRO A 174 7.38 -1.10 16.29
C PRO A 174 8.69 -0.35 16.22
N LYS A 175 9.43 -0.51 15.12
CA LYS A 175 10.75 0.08 14.90
C LYS A 175 10.68 1.53 14.37
N MET A 176 9.48 2.07 14.10
CA MET A 176 9.37 3.47 13.67
C MET A 176 9.67 4.42 14.84
N PRO A 177 10.45 5.50 14.62
CA PRO A 177 10.66 6.52 15.63
C PRO A 177 9.34 7.14 16.09
N THR A 178 9.09 7.15 17.40
CA THR A 178 7.87 7.72 18.00
C THR A 178 8.00 9.21 18.29
N GLU A 179 9.22 9.70 18.47
CA GLU A 179 9.51 11.10 18.84
C GLU A 179 9.47 12.07 17.67
N THR A 180 9.52 11.56 16.44
CA THR A 180 9.54 12.38 15.23
C THR A 180 8.37 12.07 14.33
N VAL A 181 7.79 13.12 13.75
CA VAL A 181 6.80 13.01 12.68
C VAL A 181 7.44 12.42 11.42
N ILE A 182 6.85 11.34 10.91
CA ILE A 182 7.28 10.62 9.72
C ILE A 182 6.18 10.67 8.66
N TRP A 183 6.57 10.83 7.39
CA TRP A 183 5.61 10.94 6.29
C TRP A 183 5.93 9.92 5.18
N PRO A 184 4.93 9.14 4.71
CA PRO A 184 5.11 8.30 3.53
C PRO A 184 5.28 9.20 2.31
N VAL A 185 6.20 8.81 1.43
CA VAL A 185 6.51 9.59 0.22
C VAL A 185 6.58 8.77 -1.05
N ALA A 186 7.02 7.52 -0.95
CA ALA A 186 7.17 6.65 -2.11
C ALA A 186 7.07 5.18 -1.70
N SER A 187 7.03 4.30 -2.69
CA SER A 187 6.92 2.87 -2.51
C SER A 187 7.50 2.14 -3.72
N ALA A 188 8.06 0.96 -3.50
CA ALA A 188 8.47 0.07 -4.58
C ALA A 188 8.58 -1.37 -4.05
N GLY A 189 8.08 -2.35 -4.81
CA GLY A 189 8.22 -3.78 -4.50
C GLY A 189 7.76 -4.20 -3.10
N GLY A 190 6.69 -3.59 -2.58
CA GLY A 190 6.17 -3.85 -1.24
C GLY A 190 6.89 -3.16 -0.09
N LEU A 191 7.88 -2.33 -0.39
CA LEU A 191 8.48 -1.42 0.57
C LEU A 191 7.80 -0.05 0.49
N LEU A 192 7.67 0.57 1.66
CA LEU A 192 7.25 1.96 1.85
C LEU A 192 8.47 2.79 2.24
N CYS A 193 8.63 3.96 1.62
CA CYS A 193 9.64 4.93 1.97
C CYS A 193 9.01 6.11 2.72
N PHE A 194 9.64 6.47 3.83
CA PHE A 194 9.26 7.57 4.71
C PHE A 194 10.41 8.56 4.83
N HIS A 195 10.06 9.81 5.10
CA HIS A 195 11.04 10.78 5.59
C HIS A 195 10.60 11.33 6.95
N GLY A 196 11.59 11.62 7.79
CA GLY A 196 11.38 12.41 8.99
C GLY A 196 11.31 13.91 8.69
N ASN A 197 11.22 14.70 9.77
CA ASN A 197 11.22 16.15 9.67
C ASN A 197 12.52 16.68 8.99
N GLY A 198 12.38 17.71 8.16
CA GLY A 198 13.50 18.35 7.48
C GLY A 198 14.21 17.51 6.40
N TYR A 199 13.62 16.39 5.97
CA TYR A 199 14.15 15.50 4.92
C TYR A 199 15.58 15.00 5.18
N ARG A 200 16.05 14.96 6.43
CA ARG A 200 17.41 14.51 6.77
C ARG A 200 17.53 12.99 6.89
N ARG A 201 16.51 12.41 7.54
CA ARG A 201 16.41 10.99 7.86
C ARG A 201 15.35 10.37 6.98
N PHE A 202 15.68 9.25 6.37
CA PHE A 202 14.78 8.45 5.57
C PHE A 202 14.70 7.06 6.17
N PHE A 203 13.53 6.46 6.03
CA PHE A 203 13.26 5.13 6.53
C PHE A 203 12.59 4.32 5.43
N VAL A 204 12.93 3.04 5.35
CA VAL A 204 12.26 2.10 4.46
C VAL A 204 11.70 0.99 5.33
N CYS A 205 10.46 0.61 5.07
CA CYS A 205 9.86 -0.51 5.78
C CYS A 205 8.94 -1.36 4.91
N ASN A 206 8.86 -2.64 5.26
CA ASN A 206 7.75 -3.50 4.89
C ASN A 206 6.74 -3.52 6.06
N PRO A 207 5.54 -2.93 5.91
CA PRO A 207 4.56 -2.88 6.99
C PRO A 207 3.98 -4.26 7.36
N LEU A 208 4.15 -5.29 6.53
CA LEU A 208 3.59 -6.63 6.75
C LEU A 208 4.53 -7.52 7.57
N THR A 209 5.83 -7.33 7.40
CA THR A 209 6.87 -8.16 8.04
C THR A 209 7.63 -7.41 9.15
N ASN A 210 7.35 -6.13 9.36
CA ASN A 210 8.13 -5.23 10.23
C ASN A 210 9.62 -5.15 9.86
N SER A 211 9.98 -5.54 8.63
CA SER A 211 11.28 -5.21 8.06
C SER A 211 11.40 -3.70 8.02
N PHE A 212 12.43 -3.16 8.65
CA PHE A 212 12.61 -1.72 8.83
C PHE A 212 14.09 -1.40 8.79
N LYS A 213 14.42 -0.35 8.05
CA LYS A 213 15.78 0.16 7.91
C LYS A 213 15.77 1.68 7.95
N GLU A 214 16.57 2.25 8.82
CA GLU A 214 16.96 3.65 8.74
C GLU A 214 18.08 3.80 7.71
N LEU A 215 17.92 4.74 6.79
CA LEU A 215 18.92 5.01 5.77
C LEU A 215 20.01 5.93 6.31
N PRO A 216 21.25 5.87 5.77
CA PRO A 216 22.31 6.78 6.16
C PRO A 216 21.87 8.23 6.10
N ALA A 217 22.23 9.00 7.12
CA ALA A 217 21.86 10.41 7.20
C ALA A 217 22.47 11.20 6.05
N ARG A 218 21.72 12.19 5.55
CA ARG A 218 22.17 13.10 4.49
C ARG A 218 22.73 14.38 5.10
N SER A 219 23.68 15.03 4.41
CA SER A 219 24.13 16.40 4.69
C SER A 219 23.07 17.42 4.25
N ALA A 220 21.84 17.29 4.77
CA ALA A 220 20.71 18.08 4.33
C ALA A 220 20.78 19.53 4.86
N ARG A 221 20.78 20.49 3.93
CA ARG A 221 20.60 21.91 4.21
C ARG A 221 19.13 22.19 4.56
N LEU A 222 18.90 22.85 5.69
CA LEU A 222 17.55 23.19 6.16
C LEU A 222 16.84 24.13 5.17
N GLY A 223 15.52 23.99 5.06
CA GLY A 223 14.66 24.93 4.30
C GLY A 223 14.33 24.54 2.86
N PHE A 224 14.97 23.51 2.28
CA PHE A 224 14.64 23.06 0.93
C PHE A 224 13.48 22.07 0.89
N ARG A 225 12.63 22.20 -0.13
CA ARG A 225 11.59 21.21 -0.43
C ARG A 225 12.21 20.06 -1.21
N VAL A 226 11.68 18.85 -1.02
CA VAL A 226 12.17 17.65 -1.68
C VAL A 226 11.03 16.92 -2.36
N SER A 227 11.24 16.47 -3.59
CA SER A 227 10.38 15.50 -4.26
C SER A 227 11.08 14.15 -4.26
N VAL A 228 10.34 13.09 -3.95
CA VAL A 228 10.88 11.76 -3.68
C VAL A 228 10.19 10.76 -4.58
N GLY A 229 10.96 9.82 -5.11
CA GLY A 229 10.38 8.61 -5.66
C GLY A 229 11.32 7.42 -5.49
N MET A 230 10.78 6.23 -5.69
CA MET A 230 11.45 4.97 -5.39
C MET A 230 11.21 3.99 -6.54
N ILE A 231 12.24 3.22 -6.89
CA ILE A 231 12.18 2.16 -7.91
C ILE A 231 12.88 0.90 -7.40
N LEU A 232 12.48 -0.25 -7.95
CA LEU A 232 13.25 -1.48 -7.80
C LEU A 232 14.41 -1.52 -8.78
N ASN A 233 15.55 -2.00 -8.31
CA ASN A 233 16.69 -2.33 -9.14
C ASN A 233 16.47 -3.72 -9.76
N LYS A 234 16.02 -3.75 -11.01
CA LYS A 234 15.73 -5.00 -11.73
C LYS A 234 16.98 -5.81 -12.12
N LYS A 235 18.19 -5.25 -11.93
CA LYS A 235 19.46 -5.89 -12.34
C LYS A 235 20.10 -6.74 -11.26
N SER A 236 19.66 -6.62 -10.01
CA SER A 236 20.22 -7.40 -8.90
C SER A 236 19.34 -8.61 -8.62
N ASP A 237 19.90 -9.81 -8.72
CA ASP A 237 19.24 -11.06 -8.32
C ASP A 237 18.82 -11.03 -6.84
N ASN A 238 19.54 -10.25 -6.01
CA ASN A 238 19.24 -10.04 -4.58
C ASN A 238 18.12 -9.02 -4.29
N GLY A 239 17.48 -8.42 -5.30
CA GLY A 239 16.37 -7.49 -5.10
C GLY A 239 16.75 -6.21 -4.34
N GLY A 240 17.44 -5.28 -5.02
CA GLY A 240 17.71 -3.94 -4.50
C GLY A 240 16.60 -2.94 -4.87
N TYR A 241 16.59 -1.81 -4.18
CA TYR A 241 15.84 -0.61 -4.55
C TYR A 241 16.74 0.62 -4.60
N GLN A 242 16.27 1.64 -5.31
CA GLN A 242 16.88 2.97 -5.36
C GLN A 242 15.84 4.03 -5.00
N ILE A 243 16.27 5.06 -4.27
CA ILE A 243 15.43 6.21 -3.91
C ILE A 243 16.06 7.45 -4.51
N MET A 244 15.27 8.19 -5.27
CA MET A 244 15.68 9.44 -5.88
C MET A 244 15.07 10.62 -5.15
N LEU A 245 15.88 11.63 -4.90
CA LEU A 245 15.50 12.88 -4.27
C LEU A 245 15.82 14.05 -5.19
N PHE A 246 14.83 14.90 -5.42
CA PHE A 246 15.00 16.21 -6.04
C PHE A 246 14.93 17.28 -4.99
N VAL A 247 15.96 18.11 -4.87
CA VAL A 247 16.02 19.20 -3.90
C VAL A 247 15.71 20.51 -4.61
N SER A 248 14.99 21.41 -3.95
CA SER A 248 14.60 22.70 -4.53
C SER A 248 15.74 23.66 -4.87
N ASN A 249 16.97 23.34 -4.47
CA ASN A 249 18.19 24.04 -4.91
C ASN A 249 18.70 23.57 -6.29
N GLY A 250 18.00 22.63 -6.93
CA GLY A 250 18.36 22.04 -8.22
C GLY A 250 19.24 20.80 -8.11
N GLU A 251 19.68 20.38 -6.93
CA GLU A 251 20.46 19.15 -6.77
C GLU A 251 19.57 17.91 -6.77
N TYR A 252 20.11 16.80 -7.24
CA TYR A 252 19.46 15.50 -7.09
C TYR A 252 20.41 14.45 -6.55
N GLU A 253 19.86 13.62 -5.68
CA GLU A 253 20.58 12.57 -4.97
C GLU A 253 19.89 11.23 -5.20
N VAL A 254 20.69 10.16 -5.28
CA VAL A 254 20.19 8.80 -5.41
C VAL A 254 20.80 7.94 -4.31
N TYR A 255 19.93 7.33 -3.52
CA TYR A 255 20.29 6.24 -2.63
C TYR A 255 20.22 4.92 -3.38
N ASP A 256 21.25 4.10 -3.19
CA ASP A 256 21.27 2.72 -3.65
C ASP A 256 21.36 1.79 -2.44
N SER A 257 20.37 0.90 -2.32
CA SER A 257 20.27 -0.06 -1.20
C SER A 257 21.39 -1.09 -1.16
N ILE A 258 21.97 -1.48 -2.29
CA ILE A 258 23.04 -2.48 -2.40
C ILE A 258 24.34 -1.90 -1.87
N SER A 259 24.69 -0.69 -2.31
CA SER A 259 25.86 0.03 -1.79
C SER A 259 25.62 0.70 -0.44
N ASN A 260 24.35 0.74 0.01
CA ASN A 260 23.87 1.43 1.19
C ASN A 260 24.40 2.87 1.32
N ARG A 261 24.34 3.64 0.23
CA ARG A 261 24.94 4.98 0.17
C ARG A 261 24.12 5.96 -0.65
N TRP A 262 24.12 7.22 -0.22
CA TRP A 262 23.65 8.36 -1.00
C TRP A 262 24.75 8.84 -1.94
N THR A 263 24.40 9.06 -3.20
CA THR A 263 25.29 9.64 -4.20
C THR A 263 24.66 10.93 -4.73
N CYS A 264 25.42 12.02 -4.69
CA CYS A 264 25.06 13.23 -5.43
C CYS A 264 25.44 13.00 -6.88
N VAL A 265 24.46 12.95 -7.77
CA VAL A 265 24.68 12.58 -9.17
C VAL A 265 24.76 13.83 -10.06
N GLY A 266 24.22 14.96 -9.60
CA GLY A 266 24.43 16.24 -10.27
C GLY A 266 23.38 17.29 -9.94
N ARG A 267 23.27 18.28 -10.84
CA ARG A 267 22.25 19.33 -10.80
C ARG A 267 21.31 19.22 -11.99
N LEU A 268 20.05 19.51 -11.73
CA LEU A 268 19.02 19.75 -12.72
C LEU A 268 19.45 20.92 -13.62
N PRO A 269 19.10 20.89 -14.92
CA PRO A 269 19.16 22.07 -15.76
C PRO A 269 18.40 23.22 -15.08
N GLY A 270 18.94 24.45 -15.11
CA GLY A 270 18.37 25.59 -14.39
C GLY A 270 16.91 25.94 -14.76
N SER A 271 16.41 25.44 -15.89
CA SER A 271 15.03 25.54 -16.36
C SER A 271 14.05 24.58 -15.66
N VAL A 272 14.54 23.58 -14.93
CA VAL A 272 13.72 22.50 -14.36
C VAL A 272 13.52 22.72 -12.86
N VAL A 273 12.39 23.36 -12.52
CA VAL A 273 11.93 23.45 -11.13
C VAL A 273 10.74 22.51 -10.94
N PRO A 274 10.90 21.37 -10.24
CA PRO A 274 9.79 20.47 -9.94
C PRO A 274 8.70 21.20 -9.17
N ASN A 275 7.44 20.85 -9.43
CA ASN A 275 6.37 21.23 -8.52
C ASN A 275 6.43 20.34 -7.28
N PHE A 276 7.07 20.84 -6.22
CA PHE A 276 7.21 20.12 -4.94
C PHE A 276 5.88 19.86 -4.21
N GLY A 277 4.76 20.40 -4.70
CA GLY A 277 3.42 20.05 -4.23
C GLY A 277 2.86 18.79 -4.91
N LEU A 278 3.47 18.33 -5.99
CA LEU A 278 3.01 17.18 -6.78
C LEU A 278 3.89 15.95 -6.53
N LYS A 279 3.24 14.78 -6.54
CA LYS A 279 3.90 13.49 -6.35
C LYS A 279 4.80 13.16 -7.55
N THR A 280 5.99 12.63 -7.28
CA THR A 280 6.83 11.98 -8.30
C THR A 280 6.31 10.55 -8.52
N VAL A 281 6.20 10.17 -9.78
CA VAL A 281 5.66 8.88 -10.20
C VAL A 281 6.79 8.05 -10.81
N ALA A 282 6.91 6.80 -10.38
CA ALA A 282 7.84 5.86 -10.98
C ALA A 282 7.10 4.96 -11.98
N ALA A 283 7.60 4.86 -13.21
CA ALA A 283 7.04 3.96 -14.22
C ALA A 283 8.16 3.40 -15.11
N ASN A 284 8.27 2.08 -15.23
CA ASN A 284 9.22 1.41 -16.13
C ASN A 284 10.69 1.89 -15.99
N GLY A 285 11.15 2.15 -14.75
CA GLY A 285 12.50 2.63 -14.48
C GLY A 285 12.71 4.14 -14.71
N LEU A 286 11.67 4.85 -15.16
CA LEU A 286 11.66 6.30 -15.33
C LEU A 286 10.92 6.97 -14.17
N MET A 287 11.44 8.11 -13.73
CA MET A 287 10.81 8.98 -12.75
C MET A 287 10.15 10.15 -13.46
N TYR A 288 8.87 10.38 -13.20
CA TYR A 288 8.09 11.45 -13.79
C TYR A 288 7.65 12.44 -12.73
N PHE A 289 7.83 13.72 -13.01
CA PHE A 289 7.25 14.80 -12.23
C PHE A 289 6.77 15.92 -13.12
N PHE A 290 5.85 16.72 -12.60
CA PHE A 290 5.32 17.88 -13.28
C PHE A 290 6.08 19.13 -12.83
N ARG A 291 6.41 20.01 -13.78
CA ARG A 291 7.00 21.33 -13.54
C ARG A 291 5.98 22.42 -13.88
N THR A 292 6.08 23.58 -13.23
CA THR A 292 5.10 24.67 -13.40
C THR A 292 5.54 25.78 -14.33
N ASN A 293 6.84 25.96 -14.59
CA ASN A 293 7.33 27.08 -15.38
C ASN A 293 8.56 26.71 -16.24
N PRO A 294 8.43 26.56 -17.58
CA PRO A 294 7.17 26.46 -18.32
C PRO A 294 6.46 25.13 -17.99
N PRO A 295 5.12 25.07 -18.00
CA PRO A 295 4.39 23.87 -17.54
C PRO A 295 4.72 22.66 -18.42
N GLY A 296 4.95 21.52 -17.79
CA GLY A 296 5.40 20.33 -18.50
C GLY A 296 5.65 19.13 -17.63
N ILE A 297 5.93 18.00 -18.28
CA ILE A 297 6.39 16.77 -17.64
C ILE A 297 7.88 16.66 -17.84
N VAL A 298 8.58 16.22 -16.81
CA VAL A 298 9.99 15.81 -16.90
C VAL A 298 10.07 14.34 -16.57
N SER A 299 10.80 13.59 -17.41
CA SER A 299 11.16 12.21 -17.13
C SER A 299 12.66 12.09 -16.88
N PHE A 300 13.03 11.31 -15.88
CA PHE A 300 14.42 10.94 -15.60
C PHE A 300 14.59 9.44 -15.68
N ASP A 301 15.55 9.00 -16.50
CA ASP A 301 15.95 7.61 -16.56
C ASP A 301 16.94 7.29 -15.46
N MET A 302 16.54 6.40 -14.54
CA MET A 302 17.38 6.02 -13.41
C MET A 302 18.62 5.22 -13.81
N GLU A 303 18.61 4.58 -14.97
CA GLU A 303 19.72 3.80 -15.49
C GLU A 303 20.68 4.66 -16.32
N SER A 304 20.18 5.29 -17.38
CA SER A 304 21.02 6.10 -18.27
C SER A 304 21.38 7.47 -17.68
N ARG A 305 20.70 7.90 -16.61
CA ARG A 305 20.85 9.23 -15.97
C ARG A 305 20.51 10.38 -16.92
N VAL A 306 19.68 10.12 -17.93
CA VAL A 306 19.26 11.09 -18.93
C VAL A 306 17.89 11.68 -18.58
N TRP A 307 17.77 12.98 -18.83
CA TRP A 307 16.55 13.75 -18.65
C TRP A 307 15.86 14.00 -19.97
N LYS A 308 14.53 14.02 -19.95
CA LYS A 308 13.72 14.50 -21.07
C LYS A 308 12.63 15.42 -20.55
N GLU A 309 12.44 16.51 -21.27
CA GLU A 309 11.47 17.54 -20.95
C GLU A 309 10.37 17.56 -22.01
N TYR A 310 9.12 17.56 -21.57
CA TYR A 310 7.95 17.60 -22.44
C TYR A 310 7.12 18.83 -22.09
N LEU A 311 6.96 19.74 -23.05
CA LEU A 311 6.12 20.93 -22.91
C LEU A 311 4.64 20.55 -23.00
N VAL A 312 4.12 20.07 -21.88
CA VAL A 312 2.73 19.60 -21.76
C VAL A 312 2.04 20.44 -20.68
N PRO A 313 1.25 21.46 -21.07
CA PRO A 313 0.53 22.26 -20.08
C PRO A 313 -0.48 21.39 -19.33
N ALA A 314 -0.83 21.81 -18.11
CA ALA A 314 -1.93 21.16 -17.39
C ALA A 314 -3.25 21.34 -18.15
N PRO A 315 -4.22 20.42 -18.03
CA PRO A 315 -5.52 20.56 -18.67
C PRO A 315 -6.18 21.92 -18.31
N PRO A 316 -6.83 22.59 -19.27
CA PRO A 316 -7.39 23.92 -19.03
C PRO A 316 -8.52 23.86 -17.98
N TYR A 317 -8.66 24.94 -17.21
CA TYR A 317 -9.68 25.09 -16.16
C TYR A 317 -9.66 24.02 -15.06
N SER A 318 -8.52 23.34 -14.90
CA SER A 318 -8.33 22.31 -13.87
C SER A 318 -7.33 22.75 -12.81
N ARG A 319 -7.48 22.20 -11.60
CA ARG A 319 -6.64 22.49 -10.42
C ARG A 319 -6.41 21.24 -9.59
N ASP A 320 -5.54 21.36 -8.57
CA ASP A 320 -5.18 20.27 -7.65
C ASP A 320 -4.77 18.99 -8.40
N HIS A 321 -3.90 19.16 -9.41
CA HIS A 321 -3.44 18.06 -10.25
C HIS A 321 -2.64 17.05 -9.44
N THR A 322 -2.59 15.80 -9.90
CA THR A 322 -1.63 14.80 -9.43
C THR A 322 -1.33 13.85 -10.58
N LEU A 323 -0.06 13.51 -10.77
CA LEU A 323 0.34 12.48 -11.71
C LEU A 323 0.14 11.10 -11.10
N VAL A 324 -0.29 10.15 -11.92
CA VAL A 324 -0.46 8.73 -11.56
C VAL A 324 0.06 7.84 -12.69
N GLU A 325 0.57 6.66 -12.34
CA GLU A 325 0.93 5.60 -13.28
C GLU A 325 -0.16 4.54 -13.37
N CYS A 326 -0.42 4.06 -14.60
CA CYS A 326 -1.31 2.93 -14.86
C CYS A 326 -0.80 2.10 -16.04
N GLY A 327 -0.19 0.95 -15.75
CA GLY A 327 0.26 0.00 -16.77
C GLY A 327 1.28 0.63 -17.75
N GLY A 328 2.20 1.45 -17.23
CA GLY A 328 3.18 2.21 -18.00
C GLY A 328 2.63 3.45 -18.70
N ARG A 329 1.36 3.80 -18.51
CA ARG A 329 0.78 5.06 -18.97
C ARG A 329 0.84 6.11 -17.87
N ILE A 330 1.14 7.34 -18.27
CA ILE A 330 1.12 8.49 -17.37
C ILE A 330 -0.25 9.15 -17.46
N MET A 331 -0.90 9.26 -16.32
CA MET A 331 -2.21 9.87 -16.17
C MET A 331 -2.09 11.10 -15.27
N MET A 332 -3.06 12.01 -15.42
CA MET A 332 -3.27 13.13 -14.52
C MET A 332 -4.68 13.07 -13.98
N VAL A 333 -4.82 13.31 -12.68
CA VAL A 333 -6.09 13.45 -11.99
C VAL A 333 -6.17 14.87 -11.45
N GLY A 334 -7.34 15.50 -11.53
CA GLY A 334 -7.51 16.87 -11.07
C GLY A 334 -8.98 17.27 -10.95
N LEU A 335 -9.21 18.40 -10.31
CA LEU A 335 -10.54 19.01 -10.18
C LEU A 335 -10.83 19.90 -11.38
N VAL A 336 -12.03 19.78 -11.92
CA VAL A 336 -12.62 20.70 -12.88
C VAL A 336 -13.86 21.32 -12.24
N THR A 337 -13.99 22.63 -12.34
CA THR A 337 -15.17 23.34 -11.83
C THR A 337 -15.99 23.84 -13.01
N LYS A 338 -17.25 23.42 -13.10
CA LYS A 338 -18.21 23.89 -14.11
C LYS A 338 -19.49 24.33 -13.40
N ASN A 339 -19.92 25.57 -13.61
CA ASN A 339 -21.15 26.13 -13.02
C ASN A 339 -21.27 25.86 -11.51
N THR A 340 -20.21 26.09 -10.74
CA THR A 340 -20.10 25.83 -9.27
C THR A 340 -20.09 24.36 -8.83
N ALA A 341 -20.23 23.40 -9.75
CA ALA A 341 -20.00 21.98 -9.46
C ALA A 341 -18.52 21.64 -9.61
N ASN A 342 -17.93 21.01 -8.59
CA ASN A 342 -16.58 20.44 -8.68
C ASN A 342 -16.70 18.96 -9.06
N CYS A 343 -16.02 18.55 -10.13
CA CYS A 343 -15.89 17.15 -10.50
C CYS A 343 -14.42 16.76 -10.62
N VAL A 344 -14.12 15.49 -10.34
CA VAL A 344 -12.80 14.94 -10.62
C VAL A 344 -12.79 14.46 -12.07
N SER A 345 -11.76 14.84 -12.81
CA SER A 345 -11.53 14.36 -14.17
C SER A 345 -10.19 13.63 -14.23
N VAL A 346 -10.11 12.64 -15.12
CA VAL A 346 -8.93 11.81 -15.34
C VAL A 346 -8.48 11.98 -16.79
N TRP A 347 -7.22 12.33 -16.99
CA TRP A 347 -6.60 12.52 -18.29
C TRP A 347 -5.45 11.54 -18.50
N GLU A 348 -5.32 11.02 -19.71
CA GLU A 348 -4.19 10.20 -20.15
C GLU A 348 -3.29 11.00 -21.09
N LEU A 349 -1.98 10.97 -20.83
CA LEU A 349 -0.99 11.58 -21.70
C LEU A 349 -0.86 10.76 -23.00
N GLN A 350 -1.18 11.38 -24.13
CA GLN A 350 -1.05 10.75 -25.43
C GLN A 350 0.42 10.76 -25.88
N LYS A 351 1.01 9.58 -26.06
CA LYS A 351 2.45 9.42 -26.38
C LYS A 351 2.88 10.13 -27.67
N MET A 352 2.02 10.16 -28.68
CA MET A 352 2.37 10.69 -30.01
C MET A 352 2.23 12.21 -30.09
N THR A 353 1.18 12.76 -29.48
CA THR A 353 0.86 14.19 -29.57
C THR A 353 1.37 15.00 -28.39
N LEU A 354 1.74 14.33 -27.28
CA LEU A 354 2.08 14.96 -26.00
C LEU A 354 0.95 15.87 -25.48
N LEU A 355 -0.30 15.44 -25.68
CA LEU A 355 -1.50 16.14 -25.20
C LEU A 355 -2.25 15.30 -24.17
N TRP A 356 -2.97 15.99 -23.28
CA TRP A 356 -3.91 15.36 -22.36
C TRP A 356 -5.20 15.01 -23.07
N LYS A 357 -5.58 13.73 -23.03
CA LYS A 357 -6.91 13.27 -23.44
C LYS A 357 -7.70 12.92 -22.20
N GLU A 358 -8.86 13.52 -22.03
CA GLU A 358 -9.76 13.12 -20.94
C GLU A 358 -10.31 11.72 -21.23
N VAL A 359 -10.16 10.81 -20.27
CA VAL A 359 -10.56 9.40 -20.43
C VAL A 359 -11.74 9.02 -19.55
N ASP A 360 -11.96 9.75 -18.45
CA ASP A 360 -13.10 9.54 -17.57
C ASP A 360 -13.35 10.74 -16.62
N ARG A 361 -14.55 10.76 -16.02
CA ARG A 361 -14.96 11.73 -15.00
C ARG A 361 -15.72 11.04 -13.87
N MET A 362 -15.56 11.59 -12.66
CA MET A 362 -16.33 11.15 -11.51
C MET A 362 -17.83 11.35 -11.77
N PRO A 363 -18.66 10.30 -11.55
CA PRO A 363 -20.11 10.37 -11.74
C PRO A 363 -20.77 11.59 -11.10
N ASN A 364 -21.75 12.17 -11.79
CA ASN A 364 -22.45 13.39 -11.36
C ASN A 364 -23.07 13.26 -9.96
N VAL A 365 -23.62 12.09 -9.63
CA VAL A 365 -24.25 11.82 -8.32
C VAL A 365 -23.25 12.05 -7.17
N MET A 366 -21.99 11.66 -7.34
CA MET A 366 -20.94 11.91 -6.34
C MET A 366 -20.46 13.36 -6.36
N SER A 367 -20.39 13.97 -7.55
CA SER A 367 -19.97 15.37 -7.70
C SER A 367 -20.96 16.36 -7.06
N LEU A 368 -22.26 16.03 -7.08
CA LEU A 368 -23.32 16.86 -6.49
C LEU A 368 -23.17 17.05 -4.97
N GLU A 369 -22.53 16.12 -4.26
CA GLU A 369 -22.22 16.26 -2.83
C GLU A 369 -21.36 17.50 -2.53
N PHE A 370 -20.66 18.01 -3.56
CA PHE A 370 -19.72 19.13 -3.49
C PHE A 370 -20.19 20.39 -4.23
N TYR A 371 -21.46 20.46 -4.63
CA TYR A 371 -22.00 21.63 -5.31
C TYR A 371 -21.89 22.89 -4.45
N GLY A 372 -21.35 23.97 -5.02
CA GLY A 372 -21.16 25.26 -4.33
C GLY A 372 -20.10 25.25 -3.23
N LYS A 373 -19.36 24.14 -3.05
CA LYS A 373 -18.32 24.01 -2.01
C LYS A 373 -16.92 24.23 -2.57
N HIS A 374 -16.00 24.69 -1.73
CA HIS A 374 -14.58 24.73 -2.09
C HIS A 374 -13.91 23.39 -1.75
N VAL A 375 -13.69 22.57 -2.77
CA VAL A 375 -13.09 21.23 -2.62
C VAL A 375 -11.58 21.29 -2.83
N LYS A 376 -10.81 20.59 -1.99
CA LYS A 376 -9.42 20.22 -2.24
C LYS A 376 -9.34 18.75 -2.61
N LEU A 377 -8.47 18.42 -3.54
CA LEU A 377 -8.21 17.04 -3.95
C LEU A 377 -6.81 16.59 -3.52
N PHE A 378 -6.74 15.43 -2.88
CA PHE A 378 -5.52 14.67 -2.70
C PHE A 378 -5.66 13.33 -3.40
N CYS A 379 -4.61 12.90 -4.11
CA CYS A 379 -4.63 11.69 -4.91
C CYS A 379 -3.44 10.79 -4.57
N LEU A 380 -3.74 9.53 -4.31
CA LEU A 380 -2.78 8.45 -4.13
C LEU A 380 -3.05 7.45 -5.24
N GLY A 381 -2.10 7.18 -6.11
CA GLY A 381 -2.29 6.19 -7.16
C GLY A 381 -1.00 5.44 -7.43
N ASP A 382 -1.17 4.18 -7.83
CA ASP A 382 -0.13 3.32 -8.37
C ASP A 382 -0.81 2.24 -9.23
N SER A 383 -0.22 1.92 -10.39
CA SER A 383 -0.59 0.79 -11.24
C SER A 383 -2.10 0.65 -11.54
N GLY A 384 -2.76 1.78 -11.80
CA GLY A 384 -4.14 1.79 -12.31
C GLY A 384 -5.25 1.75 -11.27
N LEU A 385 -4.93 1.71 -9.97
CA LEU A 385 -5.91 1.98 -8.92
C LEU A 385 -5.57 3.31 -8.24
N ILE A 386 -6.55 4.21 -8.23
CA ILE A 386 -6.41 5.55 -7.68
C ILE A 386 -7.32 5.68 -6.46
N MET A 387 -6.80 6.21 -5.36
CA MET A 387 -7.56 6.67 -4.21
C MET A 387 -7.52 8.19 -4.14
N LEU A 388 -8.70 8.78 -3.94
CA LEU A 388 -8.93 10.21 -3.91
C LEU A 388 -9.50 10.59 -2.55
N SER A 389 -8.94 11.65 -1.95
CA SER A 389 -9.55 12.34 -0.82
C SER A 389 -10.07 13.69 -1.29
N LEU A 390 -11.38 13.86 -1.19
CA LEU A 390 -12.09 15.09 -1.50
C LEU A 390 -12.48 15.77 -0.20
N GLU A 391 -11.92 16.96 0.04
CA GLU A 391 -12.07 17.68 1.31
C GLU A 391 -12.71 19.04 1.11
N SER A 392 -13.75 19.35 1.91
CA SER A 392 -14.41 20.65 1.93
C SER A 392 -14.91 20.99 3.33
N GLY A 393 -14.28 21.94 4.01
CA GLY A 393 -14.59 22.21 5.41
C GLY A 393 -14.39 20.92 6.22
N MET A 394 -15.36 20.51 7.04
CA MET A 394 -15.31 19.25 7.80
C MET A 394 -15.67 18.00 6.98
N MET A 395 -16.15 18.16 5.75
CA MET A 395 -16.55 17.04 4.90
C MET A 395 -15.33 16.42 4.23
N ILE A 396 -15.19 15.10 4.39
CA ILE A 396 -14.18 14.29 3.72
C ILE A 396 -14.89 13.12 3.05
N ARG A 397 -14.52 12.85 1.80
CA ARG A 397 -14.93 11.64 1.07
C ARG A 397 -13.71 10.96 0.49
N LEU A 398 -13.58 9.67 0.77
CA LEU A 398 -12.61 8.82 0.13
C LEU A 398 -13.28 8.04 -0.99
N VAL A 399 -12.68 8.05 -2.17
CA VAL A 399 -13.20 7.39 -3.37
C VAL A 399 -12.05 6.67 -4.06
N THR A 400 -12.27 5.44 -4.51
CA THR A 400 -11.34 4.76 -5.41
C THR A 400 -11.85 4.80 -6.84
N TYR A 401 -10.91 4.85 -7.77
CA TYR A 401 -11.15 4.74 -9.20
C TYR A 401 -10.23 3.67 -9.78
N ASP A 402 -10.83 2.61 -10.31
CA ASP A 402 -10.14 1.56 -11.08
C ASP A 402 -10.10 1.98 -12.56
N VAL A 403 -8.91 2.33 -13.04
CA VAL A 403 -8.71 2.84 -14.41
C VAL A 403 -9.04 1.77 -15.46
N LEU A 404 -8.77 0.50 -15.16
CA LEU A 404 -8.98 -0.59 -16.13
C LEU A 404 -10.46 -0.92 -16.25
N LYS A 405 -11.18 -0.95 -15.11
CA LYS A 405 -12.62 -1.21 -15.07
C LYS A 405 -13.48 0.03 -15.33
N LYS A 406 -12.88 1.23 -15.28
CA LYS A 406 -13.57 2.53 -15.27
C LYS A 406 -14.65 2.60 -14.19
N GLU A 407 -14.34 2.08 -13.01
CA GLU A 407 -15.28 1.95 -11.91
C GLU A 407 -14.90 2.88 -10.76
N TRP A 408 -15.89 3.61 -10.25
CA TRP A 408 -15.74 4.52 -9.12
C TRP A 408 -16.45 3.95 -7.90
N LEU A 409 -15.73 3.78 -6.79
CA LEU A 409 -16.27 3.18 -5.58
C LEU A 409 -16.03 4.09 -4.38
N LYS A 410 -17.04 4.19 -3.50
CA LYS A 410 -16.89 4.89 -2.22
C LYS A 410 -16.07 4.02 -1.27
N VAL A 411 -15.06 4.63 -0.66
CA VAL A 411 -14.25 3.98 0.37
C VAL A 411 -14.92 4.20 1.72
N PRO A 412 -15.04 3.15 2.57
CA PRO A 412 -15.58 3.31 3.91
C PRO A 412 -14.76 4.31 4.72
N ASP A 413 -15.42 4.99 5.65
CA ASP A 413 -14.76 5.93 6.54
C ASP A 413 -13.64 5.25 7.35
N CYS A 414 -12.46 5.88 7.39
CA CYS A 414 -11.35 5.40 8.20
C CYS A 414 -11.56 5.81 9.65
N VAL A 415 -12.24 4.95 10.43
CA VAL A 415 -12.53 5.18 11.85
C VAL A 415 -11.60 4.32 12.71
N PRO A 416 -10.71 4.91 13.53
CA PRO A 416 -9.81 4.13 14.35
C PRO A 416 -10.59 3.47 15.49
N PRO A 417 -10.20 2.25 15.91
CA PRO A 417 -10.98 1.45 16.86
C PRO A 417 -11.19 2.07 18.25
N ARG A 418 -10.44 3.13 18.60
CA ARG A 418 -10.49 3.76 19.93
C ARG A 418 -11.07 5.18 19.96
N ARG A 419 -11.33 5.80 18.80
CA ARG A 419 -11.89 7.16 18.73
C ARG A 419 -12.77 7.29 17.48
N PRO A 420 -14.09 7.51 17.60
CA PRO A 420 -15.01 7.56 16.46
C PRO A 420 -14.92 8.87 15.64
N LYS A 421 -13.75 9.52 15.58
CA LYS A 421 -13.55 10.71 14.74
C LYS A 421 -13.12 10.29 13.35
N LEU A 422 -13.72 10.91 12.33
CA LEU A 422 -13.32 10.73 10.94
C LEU A 422 -11.91 11.27 10.75
N LEU A 423 -10.99 10.39 10.34
CA LEU A 423 -9.61 10.76 10.17
C LEU A 423 -9.41 11.53 8.86
N ARG A 424 -8.80 12.71 8.94
CA ARG A 424 -8.41 13.48 7.75
C ARG A 424 -7.12 12.93 7.16
N LEU A 425 -7.11 12.68 5.85
CA LEU A 425 -5.92 12.23 5.14
C LEU A 425 -4.86 13.33 5.20
N ALA A 426 -3.73 13.07 5.84
CA ALA A 426 -2.61 14.00 5.82
C ALA A 426 -1.70 13.71 4.63
N ARG A 427 -1.23 12.45 4.52
CA ARG A 427 -0.39 11.95 3.43
C ARG A 427 -0.57 10.45 3.28
N GLY A 428 -0.18 9.91 2.14
CA GLY A 428 -0.16 8.47 1.90
C GLY A 428 0.60 8.09 0.65
N THR A 429 0.64 6.79 0.38
CA THR A 429 1.03 6.25 -0.92
C THR A 429 0.31 4.92 -1.15
N ALA A 430 0.06 4.60 -2.42
CA ALA A 430 -0.29 3.24 -2.81
C ALA A 430 0.98 2.38 -2.80
N PHE A 431 0.85 1.08 -2.55
CA PHE A 431 1.96 0.12 -2.60
C PHE A 431 1.43 -1.29 -2.86
N TYR A 432 2.22 -2.14 -3.50
CA TYR A 432 1.89 -3.56 -3.65
C TYR A 432 2.30 -4.35 -2.41
N PRO A 433 1.37 -4.87 -1.60
CA PRO A 433 1.75 -5.62 -0.42
C PRO A 433 2.55 -6.88 -0.81
N SER A 434 3.71 -7.09 -0.18
CA SER A 434 4.56 -8.26 -0.43
C SER A 434 5.12 -8.79 0.88
N LEU A 435 5.00 -10.09 1.12
CA LEU A 435 5.61 -10.73 2.28
C LEU A 435 7.12 -10.94 2.15
N THR A 436 7.66 -10.87 0.94
CA THR A 436 9.06 -11.23 0.66
C THR A 436 9.98 -10.02 0.66
N ALA A 437 9.41 -8.81 0.62
CA ALA A 437 10.17 -7.57 0.52
C ALA A 437 10.91 -7.23 1.83
N MET A 438 12.19 -6.89 1.72
CA MET A 438 13.05 -6.52 2.85
C MET A 438 13.68 -5.14 2.65
N ALA A 439 13.71 -4.35 3.71
CA ALA A 439 14.17 -2.96 3.71
C ALA A 439 15.69 -2.81 3.72
#